data_AF-A0A2H0Q9Q5-F1
#
_entry.id   AF-A0A2H0Q9Q5-F1
#
_cell.length_a   1.000
_cell.length_b   1.000
_cell.length_c   1.000
_cell.angle_alpha   90.00
_cell.angle_beta   90.00
_cell.angle_gamma   90.00
#
_symmetry.space_group_name_H-M   'P 1'
#
loop_
_entity.id
_entity.type
_entity.pdbx_description
1 polymer ?
#
loop_
_entity_poly.entity_id
_entity_poly.type
_entity_poly.pdbx_seq_one_letter_code
_entity_poly.pdbx_strand_id
1 'polypeptide(L)'
;MRIFIALGFLGAVIPYLFFIDFFSSHGVDVFAFVDALFVNGAAGGFSADLLISSLSFWIFIYYTKWTRLWPFVTLNLLIGLSCALPIYFYFGLKKNKIL
;
A
#
# COMPACT_ATOMS: atom_id res chain seq x y z
N MET A 1 -8.51 -17.83 0.29
CA MET A 1 -7.14 -17.68 -0.27
C MET A 1 -7.09 -16.92 -1.60
N ARG A 2 -7.77 -17.36 -2.66
CA ARG A 2 -7.69 -16.69 -3.99
C ARG A 2 -8.17 -15.23 -3.99
N ILE A 3 -9.12 -14.89 -3.12
CA ILE A 3 -9.65 -13.53 -2.96
C ILE A 3 -8.54 -12.53 -2.65
N PHE A 4 -7.57 -12.88 -1.79
CA PHE A 4 -6.47 -11.97 -1.44
C PHE A 4 -5.53 -11.69 -2.61
N ILE A 5 -5.36 -12.63 -3.54
CA ILE A 5 -4.58 -12.40 -4.76
C ILE A 5 -5.33 -11.41 -5.67
N ALA A 6 -6.64 -11.60 -5.84
CA ALA A 6 -7.46 -10.69 -6.64
C ALA A 6 -7.46 -9.27 -6.04
N LEU A 7 -7.61 -9.15 -4.72
CA LEU A 7 -7.52 -7.87 -4.01
C LEU A 7 -6.13 -7.24 -4.14
N GLY A 8 -5.06 -8.03 -4.05
CA GLY A 8 -3.69 -7.53 -4.27
C GLY A 8 -3.49 -6.99 -5.68
N PHE A 9 -4.04 -7.67 -6.69
CA PHE A 9 -3.99 -7.21 -8.08
C PHE A 9 -4.78 -5.92 -8.28
N LEU A 10 -6.02 -5.84 -7.78
CA LEU A 10 -6.82 -4.61 -7.83
C LEU A 10 -6.14 -3.45 -7.08
N GLY A 11 -5.58 -3.74 -5.91
CA GLY A 11 -4.83 -2.79 -5.11
C GLY A 11 -3.51 -2.34 -5.74
N ALA A 12 -3.04 -3.00 -6.80
CA ALA A 12 -1.90 -2.56 -7.60
C ALA A 12 -2.33 -1.76 -8.83
N VAL A 13 -3.33 -2.25 -9.55
CA VAL A 13 -3.78 -1.64 -10.81
C VAL A 13 -4.44 -0.29 -10.56
N ILE A 14 -5.34 -0.20 -9.59
CA ILE A 14 -6.13 1.02 -9.37
C ILE A 14 -5.23 2.22 -9.02
N PRO A 15 -4.30 2.14 -8.04
CA PRO A 15 -3.41 3.27 -7.74
C PRO A 15 -2.51 3.65 -8.91
N TYR A 16 -2.01 2.67 -9.66
CA TYR A 16 -1.14 2.94 -10.82
C TYR A 16 -1.85 3.72 -11.92
N LEU A 17 -3.15 3.49 -12.15
CA LEU A 17 -3.92 4.26 -13.13
C LEU A 17 -3.97 5.75 -12.73
N PHE A 18 -4.21 6.05 -11.45
CA PHE A 18 -4.19 7.42 -10.95
C PHE A 18 -2.78 8.04 -11.01
N PHE A 19 -1.73 7.26 -10.72
CA PHE A 19 -0.35 7.75 -10.82
C PHE A 19 0.04 8.07 -12.26
N ILE A 20 -0.32 7.22 -13.23
CA ILE A 20 -0.03 7.45 -14.65
C ILE A 20 -0.74 8.73 -15.14
N ASP A 21 -1.99 8.95 -14.77
CA ASP A 21 -2.75 10.15 -15.14
C ASP A 21 -2.12 11.43 -14.55
N PHE A 22 -1.69 11.36 -13.29
CA PHE A 22 -0.98 12.47 -12.63
C PHE A 22 0.39 12.76 -13.28
N PHE A 23 1.21 11.72 -13.48
CA PHE A 23 2.54 11.88 -14.08
C PHE A 23 2.46 12.28 -15.56
N SER A 24 1.40 11.91 -16.27
CA SER A 24 1.16 12.37 -17.64
C SER A 24 0.80 13.86 -17.72
N SER A 25 0.18 14.42 -16.68
CA SER A 25 -0.26 15.82 -16.65
C SER A 25 0.77 16.76 -16.02
N HIS A 26 1.52 16.31 -15.00
CA HIS A 26 2.46 17.14 -14.22
C HIS A 26 3.93 16.77 -14.43
N GLY A 27 4.23 15.70 -15.16
CA GLY A 27 5.57 15.11 -15.23
C GLY A 27 5.92 14.33 -13.95
N VAL A 28 7.11 13.72 -13.90
CA VAL A 28 7.59 12.98 -12.71
C VAL A 28 8.05 13.97 -11.64
N ASP A 29 7.09 14.65 -11.00
CA ASP A 29 7.31 15.59 -9.91
C ASP A 29 6.71 15.04 -8.60
N VAL A 30 7.60 14.58 -7.73
CA VAL A 30 7.23 14.01 -6.42
C VAL A 30 6.69 15.09 -5.48
N PHE A 31 7.18 16.34 -5.58
CA PHE A 31 6.69 17.42 -4.72
C PHE A 31 5.28 17.83 -5.12
N ALA A 32 5.01 17.97 -6.42
CA ALA A 32 3.66 18.23 -6.91
C ALA A 32 2.69 17.10 -6.53
N PHE A 33 3.15 15.85 -6.53
CA PHE A 33 2.34 14.71 -6.10
C PHE A 33 1.97 14.80 -4.61
N VAL A 34 2.92 15.16 -3.75
CA VAL A 34 2.66 15.35 -2.30
C VAL A 34 1.71 16.53 -2.08
N ASP A 35 1.89 17.65 -2.78
CA ASP A 35 0.96 18.79 -2.66
C ASP A 35 -0.45 18.41 -3.11
N ALA A 36 -0.59 17.61 -4.18
CA ALA A 36 -1.88 17.11 -4.64
C ALA A 36 -2.56 16.19 -3.62
N LEU A 37 -1.79 15.37 -2.89
CA LEU A 37 -2.32 14.51 -1.81
C LEU A 37 -2.88 15.30 -0.62
N PHE A 38 -2.45 16.55 -0.43
CA PHE A 38 -2.90 17.43 0.65
C PHE A 38 -3.62 18.69 0.15
N VAL A 39 -4.09 18.70 -1.11
CA VAL A 39 -4.70 19.87 -1.75
C VAL A 39 -5.99 20.35 -1.04
N ASN A 40 -6.68 19.45 -0.35
CA ASN A 40 -7.86 19.76 0.44
C ASN A 40 -7.97 18.83 1.66
N GLY A 41 -8.86 19.17 2.60
CA GLY A 41 -9.03 18.41 3.84
C GLY A 41 -9.45 16.94 3.64
N ALA A 42 -10.22 16.63 2.59
CA ALA A 42 -10.63 15.26 2.30
C ALA A 42 -9.46 14.42 1.76
N ALA A 43 -8.74 14.94 0.75
CA ALA A 43 -7.55 14.31 0.20
C ALA A 43 -6.48 14.11 1.28
N GLY A 44 -6.23 15.14 2.10
CA GLY A 44 -5.29 15.05 3.22
C GLY A 44 -5.73 14.02 4.27
N GLY A 45 -7.03 13.92 4.56
CA GLY A 45 -7.58 12.89 5.45
C GLY A 45 -7.35 11.47 4.94
N PHE A 46 -7.62 11.21 3.65
CA PHE A 46 -7.34 9.92 3.02
C PHE A 46 -5.83 9.59 3.01
N SER A 47 -4.99 10.58 2.71
CA SER A 47 -3.54 10.43 2.72
C SER A 47 -3.01 10.10 4.12
N ALA A 48 -3.50 10.81 5.14
CA ALA A 48 -3.13 10.54 6.53
C ALA A 48 -3.58 9.15 7.00
N ASP A 49 -4.80 8.74 6.66
CA ASP A 49 -5.32 7.39 6.97
C ASP A 49 -4.45 6.29 6.35
N LEU A 50 -4.03 6.45 5.09
CA LEU A 50 -3.13 5.52 4.40
C LEU A 50 -1.74 5.46 5.05
N LEU A 51 -1.17 6.60 5.45
CA LEU A 51 0.13 6.67 6.12
C LEU A 51 0.08 5.98 7.50
N ILE A 52 -0.94 6.27 8.30
CA ILE A 52 -1.14 5.67 9.64
C ILE A 52 -1.38 4.16 9.52
N SER A 53 -2.20 3.74 8.57
CA SER A 53 -2.46 2.31 8.31
C SER A 53 -1.22 1.57 7.82
N SER A 54 -0.38 2.21 7.00
CA SER A 54 0.88 1.63 6.53
C SER A 54 1.89 1.48 7.66
N LEU A 55 2.03 2.50 8.52
CA LEU A 55 2.88 2.42 9.72
C LEU A 55 2.42 1.30 10.66
N SER A 56 1.12 1.22 10.94
CA SER A 56 0.52 0.16 11.77
C SER A 56 0.82 -1.23 11.21
N PHE A 57 0.71 -1.40 9.88
CA PHE A 57 1.03 -2.65 9.20
C PHE A 57 2.51 -3.04 9.31
N TRP A 58 3.44 -2.09 9.17
CA TRP A 58 4.87 -2.36 9.33
C TRP A 58 5.21 -2.80 10.76
N ILE A 59 4.64 -2.12 11.76
CA ILE A 59 4.78 -2.48 13.18
C ILE A 59 4.26 -3.91 13.40
N PHE A 60 3.09 -4.25 12.86
CA PHE A 60 2.52 -5.59 12.98
C PHE A 60 3.45 -6.67 12.42
N ILE A 61 4.00 -6.50 11.21
CA ILE A 61 4.93 -7.46 10.60
C ILE A 61 6.18 -7.63 11.48
N TYR A 62 6.71 -6.52 11.98
CA TYR A 62 7.89 -6.51 12.84
C TYR A 62 7.67 -7.35 14.12
N TYR A 63 6.50 -7.23 14.75
CA TYR A 63 6.15 -8.03 15.93
C TYR A 63 5.90 -9.51 15.62
N THR A 64 5.27 -9.82 14.49
CA THR A 64 4.87 -11.21 14.18
C THR A 64 6.08 -12.10 13.82
N LYS A 65 7.20 -11.52 13.34
CA LYS A 65 8.52 -12.16 13.07
C LYS A 65 8.54 -13.42 12.18
N TRP A 66 7.40 -13.90 11.68
CA TRP A 66 7.34 -15.10 10.84
C TRP A 66 7.83 -14.86 9.41
N THR A 67 7.97 -13.60 9.00
CA THR A 67 8.46 -13.19 7.69
C THR A 67 9.34 -11.95 7.79
N ARG A 68 10.14 -11.69 6.74
CA ARG A 68 10.97 -10.49 6.66
C ARG A 68 10.08 -9.28 6.38
N LEU A 69 10.39 -8.16 7.04
CA LEU A 69 9.66 -6.88 6.90
C LEU A 69 9.87 -6.24 5.51
N TRP A 70 11.10 -6.27 5.02
CA TRP A 70 11.56 -5.54 3.82
C TRP A 70 10.72 -5.75 2.54
N PRO A 71 10.30 -6.97 2.16
CA PRO A 71 9.50 -7.18 0.95
C PRO A 71 8.13 -6.50 1.02
N PHE A 72 7.52 -6.43 2.21
CA PHE A 72 6.19 -5.83 2.38
C PHE A 72 6.26 -4.32 2.51
N VAL A 73 7.34 -3.79 3.10
CA VAL A 73 7.61 -2.34 3.13
C VAL A 73 7.87 -1.83 1.72
N THR A 74 8.73 -2.50 0.95
CA THR A 74 9.00 -2.11 -0.44
C THR A 74 7.75 -2.18 -1.31
N LEU A 75 6.94 -3.23 -1.15
CA LEU A 75 5.67 -3.35 -1.86
C LEU A 75 4.65 -2.27 -1.46
N ASN A 76 4.59 -1.92 -0.17
CA ASN A 76 3.73 -0.85 0.33
C ASN A 76 4.15 0.53 -0.22
N LEU A 77 5.45 0.81 -0.32
CA LEU A 77 5.97 2.07 -0.85
C LEU A 77 5.87 2.18 -2.37
N LEU A 78 6.10 1.08 -3.10
CA LEU A 78 6.11 1.08 -4.57
C LEU A 78 4.71 0.98 -5.20
N ILE A 79 3.77 0.32 -4.52
CA ILE A 79 2.44 0.02 -5.07
C ILE A 79 1.34 0.56 -4.15
N GLY A 80 1.48 0.35 -2.84
CA GLY A 80 0.51 0.82 -1.85
C GLY A 80 0.13 -0.26 -0.84
N LEU A 81 -0.46 0.17 0.28
CA LEU A 81 -0.99 -0.71 1.33
C LEU A 81 -2.04 -1.69 0.80
N SER A 82 -2.87 -1.22 -0.14
CA SER A 82 -3.94 -2.00 -0.78
C SER A 82 -3.42 -3.26 -1.48
N CYS A 83 -2.18 -3.24 -1.99
CA CYS A 83 -1.53 -4.42 -2.57
C CYS A 83 -0.75 -5.25 -1.53
N ALA A 84 0.00 -4.58 -0.66
CA ALA A 84 0.89 -5.22 0.29
C ALA A 84 0.14 -6.06 1.34
N LEU A 85 -1.00 -5.56 1.84
CA LEU A 85 -1.77 -6.20 2.90
C LEU A 85 -2.44 -7.52 2.45
N PRO A 86 -3.16 -7.59 1.31
CA PRO A 86 -3.71 -8.86 0.83
C PRO A 86 -2.64 -9.91 0.54
N ILE A 87 -1.51 -9.51 -0.04
CA ILE A 87 -0.40 -10.43 -0.33
C ILE A 87 0.19 -11.01 0.96
N TYR A 88 0.34 -10.18 2.00
CA TYR A 88 0.77 -10.63 3.31
C TYR A 88 -0.20 -11.65 3.91
N PHE A 89 -1.51 -11.37 3.89
CA PHE A 89 -2.53 -12.32 4.38
C PHE A 89 -2.53 -13.63 3.60
N TYR A 90 -2.37 -13.58 2.27
CA TYR A 90 -2.28 -14.80 1.45
C TYR A 90 -1.13 -15.71 1.92
N PHE A 91 0.08 -15.16 2.08
CA PHE A 91 1.24 -15.96 2.47
C PHE A 91 1.16 -16.49 3.89
N GLY A 92 0.72 -15.68 4.83
CA GLY A 92 0.72 -16.12 6.23
C GLY A 92 -0.47 -17.01 6.57
N LEU A 93 -1.63 -16.88 5.91
CA LEU A 93 -2.70 -17.90 5.98
C LEU A 93 -2.24 -19.22 5.35
N LYS A 94 -1.51 -19.17 4.23
CA LYS A 94 -0.95 -20.38 3.60
C LYS A 94 0.04 -21.13 4.49
N LYS A 95 0.75 -20.41 5.37
CA LYS A 95 1.71 -20.99 6.31
C LYS A 95 1.12 -21.21 7.71
N ASN A 96 -0.16 -20.90 7.93
CA ASN A 96 -0.82 -20.91 9.24
C ASN A 96 0.00 -20.16 10.31
N LYS A 97 0.44 -18.94 9.97
CA LYS A 97 1.30 -18.08 10.81
C LYS A 97 0.61 -16.83 11.34
N ILE A 98 -0.59 -16.51 10.83
CA ILE A 98 -1.37 -15.32 11.20
C ILE A 98 -2.70 -15.72 11.87
N LEU A 99 -2.90 -17.02 12.13
CA LEU A 99 -4.01 -17.62 12.88
C LEU A 99 -3.44 -18.66 13.85
#